data_AF-A3X330-F1
#
_entry.id   AF-A3X330-F1
#
_cell.length_a   1.000
_cell.length_b   1.000
_cell.length_c   1.000
_cell.angle_alpha   90.00
_cell.angle_beta   90.00
_cell.angle_gamma   90.00
#
_symmetry.space_group_name_H-M   'P 1'
#
loop_
_entity.id
_entity.type
_entity.pdbx_description
1 polymer ?
#
loop_
_entity_poly.entity_id
_entity_poly.type
_entity_poly.pdbx_seq_one_letter_code
_entity_poly.pdbx_strand_id
1 'polypeptide(L)'
;MSKTRLALVPITYIAFVLGLAPSRAAEQFSIVNESFFGQGNSAVQPVLARHSPPSVLTPDRAPEGLEAEMEAVQANLASLFADRRGTSMFRALPKGVAKGAVAKLMQLIASAEAGSAQYDAVQHAATVKPRKPPTEMTVGEIYDWIARTPGQQHAIGRYQFIPATLKRLVRHVDAKRTDVFSPKLQDRLAHQLLEEAGLSAMMAKDMSRTDFMNNLAKIWAGLPTSSGKSYYHGYAGNRATMTWAHFDTEMARIFPG
;
A
#
# COMPACT_ATOMS: atom_id res chain seq x y z
N MET A 1 26.71 -32.45 55.19
CA MET A 1 25.64 -31.43 55.13
C MET A 1 24.47 -32.01 54.34
N SER A 2 23.44 -32.43 55.06
CA SER A 2 22.27 -33.15 54.54
C SER A 2 21.39 -32.23 53.69
N LYS A 3 20.96 -32.68 52.51
CA LYS A 3 19.97 -32.00 51.66
C LYS A 3 18.65 -32.74 51.77
N THR A 4 17.75 -32.21 52.60
CA THR A 4 16.37 -32.68 52.74
C THR A 4 15.48 -32.00 51.70
N ARG A 5 14.67 -32.81 51.00
CA ARG A 5 13.62 -32.37 50.07
C ARG A 5 12.46 -31.75 50.85
N LEU A 6 11.77 -30.76 50.27
CA LEU A 6 10.35 -30.51 50.55
C LEU A 6 9.65 -29.98 49.29
N ALA A 7 8.52 -30.58 48.97
CA ALA A 7 7.57 -30.17 47.94
C ALA A 7 6.29 -29.65 48.62
N LEU A 8 5.67 -28.58 48.13
CA LEU A 8 4.29 -28.17 48.42
C LEU A 8 3.84 -27.17 47.31
N VAL A 9 3.07 -27.62 46.32
CA VAL A 9 1.60 -27.49 46.12
C VAL A 9 1.13 -26.08 45.67
N PRO A 10 0.34 -25.97 44.57
CA PRO A 10 -0.18 -24.72 44.02
C PRO A 10 -1.47 -24.27 44.71
N ILE A 11 -1.71 -22.95 44.76
CA ILE A 11 -3.00 -22.37 45.17
C ILE A 11 -3.79 -21.97 43.93
N THR A 12 -4.96 -22.59 43.84
CA THR A 12 -6.09 -22.36 42.96
C THR A 12 -6.79 -21.04 43.25
N TYR A 13 -7.42 -20.43 42.23
CA TYR A 13 -8.66 -19.70 42.44
C TYR A 13 -9.71 -20.14 41.41
N ILE A 14 -10.87 -20.48 41.97
CA ILE A 14 -12.10 -20.94 41.33
C ILE A 14 -13.01 -19.71 41.12
N ALA A 15 -13.71 -19.65 39.99
CA ALA A 15 -15.07 -19.08 39.87
C ALA A 15 -15.64 -19.50 38.49
N PHE A 16 -16.35 -20.62 38.41
CA PHE A 16 -17.81 -20.78 38.45
C PHE A 16 -18.53 -20.38 37.15
N VAL A 17 -19.05 -21.41 36.48
CA VAL A 17 -19.87 -21.39 35.26
C VAL A 17 -21.34 -21.56 35.65
N LEU A 18 -22.23 -20.75 35.08
CA LEU A 18 -23.66 -21.00 34.84
C LEU A 18 -24.08 -19.92 33.82
N GLY A 19 -24.59 -20.15 32.61
CA GLY A 19 -25.29 -21.28 32.00
C GLY A 19 -26.75 -20.89 31.78
N LEU A 20 -27.16 -20.58 30.52
CA LEU A 20 -28.45 -20.93 29.87
C LEU A 20 -28.75 -20.10 28.59
N ALA A 21 -28.63 -20.78 27.44
CA ALA A 21 -29.57 -20.94 26.30
C ALA A 21 -30.30 -19.74 25.61
N PRO A 22 -30.71 -19.92 24.33
CA PRO A 22 -30.83 -18.84 23.35
C PRO A 22 -32.28 -18.37 23.12
N SER A 23 -32.45 -17.24 22.44
CA SER A 23 -33.73 -16.85 21.83
C SER A 23 -33.53 -16.26 20.45
N ARG A 24 -34.19 -16.89 19.47
CA ARG A 24 -34.47 -16.37 18.14
C ARG A 24 -35.51 -15.26 18.25
N ALA A 25 -35.35 -14.21 17.45
CA ALA A 25 -36.47 -13.53 16.79
C ALA A 25 -35.90 -12.75 15.61
N ALA A 26 -36.27 -13.20 14.40
CA ALA A 26 -36.23 -12.37 13.21
C ALA A 26 -37.49 -11.51 13.25
N GLU A 27 -37.36 -10.21 12.99
CA GLU A 27 -38.49 -9.40 12.55
C GLU A 27 -38.13 -8.69 11.26
N GLN A 28 -38.76 -9.18 10.20
CA GLN A 28 -39.02 -8.46 8.97
C GLN A 28 -40.08 -7.40 9.27
N PHE A 29 -39.87 -6.17 8.82
CA PHE A 29 -40.97 -5.28 8.49
C PHE A 29 -40.79 -4.80 7.05
N SER A 30 -41.48 -5.50 6.15
CA SER A 30 -41.95 -4.92 4.90
C SER A 30 -43.29 -4.26 5.18
N ILE A 31 -43.42 -2.98 4.83
CA ILE A 31 -44.72 -2.38 4.55
C ILE A 31 -44.61 -1.80 3.14
N VAL A 32 -45.35 -2.41 2.24
CA VAL A 32 -45.70 -1.86 0.93
C VAL A 32 -47.21 -1.60 0.97
N ASN A 33 -47.61 -0.59 0.18
CA ASN A 33 -48.96 -0.22 -0.25
C ASN A 33 -49.67 0.79 0.67
N GLU A 34 -50.23 1.91 0.19
CA GLU A 34 -51.01 2.14 -1.02
C GLU A 34 -50.91 3.61 -1.50
N SER A 35 -50.87 3.78 -2.83
CA SER A 35 -51.75 4.65 -3.63
C SER A 35 -52.29 5.96 -3.01
N PHE A 36 -51.79 7.10 -3.48
CA PHE A 36 -52.55 8.37 -3.45
C PHE A 36 -52.37 9.14 -4.76
N PHE A 37 -53.49 9.35 -5.45
CA PHE A 37 -53.62 10.02 -6.75
C PHE A 37 -53.21 11.51 -6.70
N GLY A 38 -52.73 12.05 -7.84
CA GLY A 38 -52.80 13.50 -8.07
C GLY A 38 -51.84 14.12 -9.08
N GLN A 39 -51.98 13.79 -10.37
CA GLN A 39 -52.03 14.72 -11.52
C GLN A 39 -51.13 15.98 -11.56
N GLY A 40 -50.28 16.09 -12.60
CA GLY A 40 -50.10 17.35 -13.33
C GLY A 40 -48.68 17.95 -13.45
N ASN A 41 -48.24 18.04 -14.71
CA ASN A 41 -47.30 19.00 -15.30
C ASN A 41 -45.77 18.82 -15.23
N SER A 42 -45.24 18.75 -16.45
CA SER A 42 -43.89 18.95 -16.95
C SER A 42 -43.03 19.96 -16.18
N ALA A 43 -41.85 19.53 -15.76
CA ALA A 43 -40.66 20.37 -15.70
C ALA A 43 -39.40 19.49 -15.78
N VAL A 44 -38.58 19.77 -16.79
CA VAL A 44 -37.23 19.24 -16.97
C VAL A 44 -36.38 19.59 -15.74
N GLN A 45 -35.75 18.60 -15.11
CA GLN A 45 -34.67 18.82 -14.14
C GLN A 45 -33.47 17.91 -14.45
N PRO A 46 -32.24 18.41 -14.23
CA PRO A 46 -31.02 17.77 -14.71
C PRO A 46 -30.66 16.53 -13.88
N VAL A 47 -30.23 15.47 -14.57
CA VAL A 47 -29.70 14.25 -13.96
C VAL A 47 -28.38 14.59 -13.27
N LEU A 48 -28.43 14.83 -11.97
CA LEU A 48 -27.27 14.75 -11.08
C LEU A 48 -26.84 13.28 -11.04
N ALA A 49 -25.86 12.93 -11.86
CA ALA A 49 -25.16 11.65 -11.80
C ALA A 49 -24.41 11.55 -10.47
N ARG A 50 -25.11 11.09 -9.43
CA ARG A 50 -24.52 10.59 -8.20
C ARG A 50 -23.71 9.34 -8.56
N HIS A 51 -22.41 9.52 -8.77
CA HIS A 51 -21.46 8.42 -8.78
C HIS A 51 -21.34 7.94 -7.34
N SER A 52 -22.19 6.98 -6.96
CA SER A 52 -21.93 6.11 -5.82
C SER A 52 -20.70 5.26 -6.17
N PRO A 53 -19.64 5.22 -5.35
CA PRO A 53 -18.59 4.23 -5.57
C PRO A 53 -19.22 2.83 -5.45
N PRO A 54 -18.86 1.86 -6.31
CA PRO A 54 -19.35 0.51 -6.15
C PRO A 54 -18.92 -0.01 -4.78
N SER A 55 -19.90 -0.34 -3.96
CA SER A 55 -19.70 -1.08 -2.73
C SER A 55 -19.28 -2.49 -3.13
N VAL A 56 -17.97 -2.75 -3.18
CA VAL A 56 -17.45 -4.09 -3.48
C VAL A 56 -17.39 -4.89 -2.18
N LEU A 57 -18.54 -5.43 -1.81
CA LEU A 57 -18.62 -6.62 -0.96
C LEU A 57 -19.00 -7.79 -1.86
N THR A 58 -18.04 -8.26 -2.64
CA THR A 58 -18.04 -9.62 -3.18
C THR A 58 -16.88 -10.37 -2.56
N PRO A 59 -17.13 -11.39 -1.73
CA PRO A 59 -16.06 -12.27 -1.27
C PRO A 59 -15.70 -13.25 -2.39
N ASP A 60 -14.41 -13.58 -2.42
CA ASP A 60 -13.77 -14.65 -3.19
C ASP A 60 -13.33 -14.34 -4.64
N ARG A 61 -12.18 -13.70 -4.75
CA ARG A 61 -11.26 -13.84 -5.90
C ARG A 61 -9.83 -13.68 -5.41
N ALA A 62 -9.06 -14.77 -5.36
CA ALA A 62 -7.59 -14.69 -5.43
C ALA A 62 -7.15 -14.87 -6.89
N PRO A 63 -5.93 -14.50 -7.32
CA PRO A 63 -5.07 -13.36 -7.03
C PRO A 63 -4.92 -12.40 -8.25
N GLU A 64 -5.63 -12.63 -9.36
CA GLU A 64 -5.42 -11.90 -10.64
C GLU A 64 -5.81 -10.42 -10.61
N GLY A 65 -6.55 -9.98 -9.58
CA GLY A 65 -7.00 -8.59 -9.44
C GLY A 65 -6.07 -7.70 -8.62
N LEU A 66 -5.18 -8.24 -7.79
CA LEU A 66 -4.44 -7.43 -6.81
C LEU A 66 -3.48 -6.46 -7.49
N GLU A 67 -2.64 -6.93 -8.41
CA GLU A 67 -1.71 -6.05 -9.12
C GLU A 67 -2.46 -4.97 -9.93
N ALA A 68 -3.64 -5.31 -10.48
CA ALA A 68 -4.48 -4.36 -11.20
C ALA A 68 -5.13 -3.32 -10.26
N GLU A 69 -5.58 -3.73 -9.07
CA GLU A 69 -6.09 -2.82 -8.05
C GLU A 69 -4.98 -1.88 -7.56
N MET A 70 -3.80 -2.42 -7.26
CA MET A 70 -2.62 -1.64 -6.88
C MET A 70 -2.25 -0.64 -7.98
N GLU A 71 -2.27 -1.05 -9.25
CA GLU A 71 -2.05 -0.16 -10.38
C GLU A 71 -3.08 0.97 -10.41
N ALA A 72 -4.37 0.66 -10.27
CA ALA A 72 -5.44 1.66 -10.31
C ALA A 72 -5.29 2.68 -9.17
N VAL A 73 -4.98 2.22 -7.96
CA VAL A 73 -4.72 3.09 -6.80
C VAL A 73 -3.50 3.97 -7.05
N GLN A 74 -2.40 3.41 -7.56
CA GLN A 74 -1.19 4.17 -7.86
C GLN A 74 -1.39 5.16 -9.00
N ALA A 75 -2.18 4.82 -10.03
CA ALA A 75 -2.52 5.73 -11.12
C ALA A 75 -3.37 6.91 -10.62
N ASN A 76 -4.32 6.66 -9.71
CA ASN A 76 -5.10 7.71 -9.07
C ASN A 76 -4.25 8.62 -8.17
N LEU A 77 -3.28 8.07 -7.44
CA LEU A 77 -2.30 8.89 -6.72
C LEU A 77 -1.48 9.76 -7.69
N ALA A 78 -0.98 9.15 -8.77
CA ALA A 78 -0.20 9.87 -9.77
C ALA A 78 -0.98 11.03 -10.41
N SER A 79 -2.29 10.87 -10.65
CA SER A 79 -3.13 11.95 -11.20
C SER A 79 -3.36 13.08 -10.20
N LEU A 80 -3.59 12.77 -8.92
CA LEU A 80 -3.79 13.77 -7.85
C LEU A 80 -2.62 14.75 -7.71
N PHE A 81 -1.40 14.29 -8.00
CA PHE A 81 -0.18 15.09 -7.87
C PHE A 81 0.46 15.49 -9.21
N ALA A 82 -0.14 15.15 -10.35
CA ALA A 82 0.37 15.51 -11.68
C ALA A 82 0.39 17.03 -11.91
N ASP A 83 -0.69 17.73 -11.54
CA ASP A 83 -0.87 19.17 -11.80
C ASP A 83 -0.14 20.08 -10.80
N ARG A 84 0.26 19.52 -9.64
CA ARG A 84 0.94 20.29 -8.58
C ARG A 84 2.43 20.51 -8.83
N ARG A 85 2.99 19.94 -9.90
CA ARG A 85 4.39 20.19 -10.31
C ARG A 85 4.65 21.65 -10.71
N GLY A 86 3.60 22.45 -10.91
CA GLY A 86 3.67 23.85 -11.37
C GLY A 86 3.44 24.94 -10.31
N THR A 87 3.07 24.63 -9.06
CA THR A 87 2.61 25.65 -8.07
C THR A 87 3.47 25.79 -6.81
N SER A 88 4.76 25.42 -6.85
CA SER A 88 5.62 25.70 -5.69
C SER A 88 5.97 27.19 -5.62
N MET A 89 5.15 27.96 -4.91
CA MET A 89 5.53 29.27 -4.35
C MET A 89 6.44 28.97 -3.15
N PHE A 90 7.75 28.89 -3.43
CA PHE A 90 8.76 28.23 -2.60
C PHE A 90 8.99 28.89 -1.22
N ARG A 91 8.76 28.12 -0.15
CA ARG A 91 9.72 28.06 0.95
C ARG A 91 10.75 26.99 0.60
N ALA A 92 11.89 27.40 0.05
CA ALA A 92 12.92 26.48 -0.40
C ALA A 92 13.58 25.80 0.81
N LEU A 93 13.28 24.52 1.03
CA LEU A 93 14.15 23.68 1.85
C LEU A 93 15.53 23.62 1.18
N PRO A 94 16.65 23.70 1.92
CA PRO A 94 17.97 23.55 1.33
C PRO A 94 18.05 22.21 0.59
N LYS A 95 18.42 22.23 -0.70
CA LYS A 95 18.44 21.05 -1.58
C LYS A 95 19.19 19.84 -0.97
N GLY A 96 20.22 20.09 -0.15
CA GLY A 96 20.98 19.04 0.56
C GLY A 96 20.21 18.35 1.70
N VAL A 97 19.40 19.10 2.45
CA VAL A 97 18.56 18.55 3.54
C VAL A 97 17.45 17.67 2.97
N ALA A 98 16.81 18.13 1.89
CA ALA A 98 15.82 17.36 1.14
C ALA A 98 16.39 16.02 0.64
N LYS A 99 17.59 16.04 0.03
CA LYS A 99 18.25 14.83 -0.47
C LYS A 99 18.54 13.82 0.63
N GLY A 100 19.00 14.28 1.79
CA GLY A 100 19.26 13.40 2.94
C GLY A 100 17.99 12.78 3.51
N ALA A 101 16.89 13.54 3.59
CA ALA A 101 15.60 13.04 4.05
C ALA A 101 15.02 11.98 3.10
N VAL A 102 15.06 12.24 1.79
CA VAL A 102 14.59 11.28 0.77
C VAL A 102 15.38 9.97 0.82
N ALA A 103 16.71 10.03 0.98
CA ALA A 103 17.52 8.83 1.10
C ALA A 103 17.14 7.98 2.33
N LYS A 104 16.89 8.62 3.48
CA LYS A 104 16.42 7.92 4.69
C LYS A 104 15.03 7.33 4.52
N LEU A 105 14.12 8.04 3.84
CA LEU A 105 12.79 7.53 3.53
C LEU A 105 12.86 6.29 2.63
N MET A 106 13.68 6.34 1.58
CA MET A 106 13.91 5.18 0.71
C MET A 106 14.49 3.98 1.47
N GLN A 107 15.39 4.22 2.43
CA GLN A 107 15.92 3.17 3.29
C GLN A 107 14.84 2.53 4.18
N LEU A 108 13.93 3.35 4.73
CA LEU A 108 12.81 2.90 5.54
C LEU A 108 11.80 2.08 4.72
N ILE A 109 11.53 2.49 3.49
CA ILE A 109 10.69 1.70 2.56
C ILE A 109 11.38 0.37 2.23
N ALA A 110 12.67 0.39 1.91
CA ALA A 110 13.41 -0.81 1.58
C ALA A 110 13.45 -1.83 2.74
N SER A 111 13.52 -1.38 4.00
CA SER A 111 13.48 -2.29 5.14
C SER A 111 12.10 -2.95 5.31
N ALA A 112 11.04 -2.26 4.90
CA ALA A 112 9.68 -2.80 4.91
C ALA A 112 9.42 -3.82 3.80
N GLU A 113 10.01 -3.59 2.61
CA GLU A 113 9.64 -4.27 1.36
C GLU A 113 10.62 -5.38 0.94
N ALA A 114 11.93 -5.17 1.08
CA ALA A 114 12.94 -5.99 0.41
C ALA A 114 13.81 -6.83 1.37
N GLY A 115 13.75 -6.56 2.68
CA GLY A 115 14.57 -7.27 3.67
C GLY A 115 16.06 -7.24 3.33
N SER A 116 16.78 -8.35 3.48
CA SER A 116 18.22 -8.42 3.16
C SER A 116 18.56 -8.43 1.67
N ALA A 117 17.59 -8.77 0.79
CA ALA A 117 17.84 -8.88 -0.65
C ALA A 117 17.97 -7.52 -1.34
N GLN A 118 17.44 -6.44 -0.73
CA GLN A 118 17.58 -5.06 -1.21
C GLN A 118 17.28 -4.95 -2.72
N TYR A 119 18.19 -4.40 -3.52
CA TYR A 119 18.02 -4.18 -4.96
C TYR A 119 17.79 -5.45 -5.79
N ASP A 120 18.12 -6.62 -5.24
CA ASP A 120 17.94 -7.91 -5.88
C ASP A 120 16.72 -8.68 -5.34
N ALA A 121 15.86 -8.02 -4.57
CA ALA A 121 14.63 -8.63 -4.06
C ALA A 121 13.70 -9.05 -5.21
N VAL A 122 13.13 -10.24 -5.08
CA VAL A 122 12.10 -10.80 -5.96
C VAL A 122 11.03 -11.38 -5.07
N GLN A 123 9.77 -11.10 -5.37
CA GLN A 123 8.62 -11.59 -4.61
C GLN A 123 8.77 -13.08 -4.26
N HIS A 124 8.60 -13.41 -2.99
CA HIS A 124 8.73 -14.77 -2.48
C HIS A 124 7.68 -15.71 -3.07
N ALA A 125 6.49 -15.21 -3.38
CA ALA A 125 5.42 -15.96 -4.01
C ALA A 125 5.65 -16.24 -5.52
N ALA A 126 6.70 -15.69 -6.14
CA ALA A 126 7.03 -15.98 -7.53
C ALA A 126 7.53 -17.43 -7.68
N THR A 127 6.76 -18.27 -8.39
CA THR A 127 7.11 -19.68 -8.61
C THR A 127 8.31 -19.82 -9.55
N VAL A 128 8.41 -18.97 -10.57
CA VAL A 128 9.54 -18.93 -11.49
C VAL A 128 10.31 -17.63 -11.26
N LYS A 129 11.52 -17.73 -10.71
CA LYS A 129 12.40 -16.58 -10.48
C LYS A 129 13.19 -16.19 -11.74
N PRO A 130 13.65 -14.93 -11.85
CA PRO A 130 14.58 -14.54 -12.89
C PRO A 130 15.88 -15.36 -12.86
N ARG A 131 16.54 -15.52 -14.01
CA ARG A 131 17.76 -16.33 -14.14
C ARG A 131 19.01 -15.68 -13.55
N LYS A 132 18.97 -14.38 -13.29
CA LYS A 132 20.04 -13.58 -12.71
C LYS A 132 19.46 -12.53 -11.76
N PRO A 133 20.26 -11.97 -10.83
CA PRO A 133 19.80 -10.95 -9.91
C PRO A 133 19.19 -9.75 -10.65
N PRO A 134 18.13 -9.11 -10.13
CA PRO A 134 17.51 -7.93 -10.73
C PRO A 134 18.51 -6.83 -11.15
N THR A 135 19.56 -6.57 -10.37
CA THR A 135 20.56 -5.54 -10.68
C THR A 135 21.44 -5.86 -11.89
N GLU A 136 21.47 -7.12 -12.32
CA GLU A 136 22.19 -7.59 -13.52
C GLU A 136 21.27 -7.71 -14.75
N MET A 137 19.96 -7.53 -14.57
CA MET A 137 18.98 -7.58 -15.66
C MET A 137 18.84 -6.23 -16.34
N THR A 138 18.62 -6.26 -17.65
CA THR A 138 18.03 -5.13 -18.37
C THR A 138 16.53 -5.06 -18.11
N VAL A 139 15.96 -3.87 -18.26
CA VAL A 139 14.50 -3.67 -18.18
C VAL A 139 13.75 -4.60 -19.15
N GLY A 140 14.30 -4.83 -20.35
CA GLY A 140 13.76 -5.75 -21.34
C GLY A 140 13.73 -7.20 -20.84
N GLU A 141 14.81 -7.67 -20.23
CA GLU A 141 14.85 -9.02 -19.66
C GLU A 141 13.83 -9.21 -18.52
N ILE A 142 13.58 -8.16 -17.73
CA ILE A 142 12.53 -8.17 -16.70
C ILE A 142 11.15 -8.30 -17.36
N TYR A 143 10.87 -7.50 -18.39
CA TYR A 143 9.61 -7.61 -19.14
C TYR A 143 9.42 -8.98 -19.77
N ASP A 144 10.49 -9.57 -20.31
CA ASP A 144 10.43 -10.89 -20.92
C ASP A 144 10.20 -11.96 -19.86
N TRP A 145 10.77 -11.82 -18.65
CA TRP A 145 10.50 -12.71 -17.52
C TRP A 145 9.03 -12.65 -17.11
N ILE A 146 8.47 -11.44 -16.96
CA ILE A 146 7.05 -11.23 -16.66
C ILE A 146 6.16 -11.90 -17.72
N ALA A 147 6.42 -11.62 -19.01
CA ALA A 147 5.61 -12.14 -20.11
C ALA A 147 5.66 -13.68 -20.22
N ARG A 148 6.80 -14.31 -19.90
CA ARG A 148 6.97 -15.77 -19.94
C ARG A 148 6.40 -16.48 -18.72
N THR A 149 5.95 -15.75 -17.70
CA THR A 149 5.46 -16.32 -16.44
C THR A 149 4.11 -15.69 -16.06
N PRO A 150 3.07 -15.82 -16.90
CA PRO A 150 1.76 -15.22 -16.60
C PRO A 150 1.14 -15.82 -15.32
N GLY A 151 0.36 -15.02 -14.58
CA GLY A 151 -0.44 -15.47 -13.44
C GLY A 151 0.30 -15.59 -12.10
N GLN A 152 1.63 -15.42 -12.05
CA GLN A 152 2.36 -15.29 -10.78
C GLN A 152 2.50 -13.82 -10.36
N GLN A 153 2.95 -13.57 -9.13
CA GLN A 153 3.29 -12.23 -8.65
C GLN A 153 4.69 -11.84 -9.13
N HIS A 154 4.85 -10.60 -9.60
CA HIS A 154 6.10 -10.14 -10.24
C HIS A 154 6.78 -8.96 -9.56
N ALA A 155 6.41 -8.64 -8.32
CA ALA A 155 7.07 -7.57 -7.59
C ALA A 155 8.59 -7.80 -7.51
N ILE A 156 9.37 -6.80 -7.95
CA ILE A 156 10.81 -6.90 -8.17
C ILE A 156 11.57 -5.67 -7.70
N GLY A 157 12.81 -5.87 -7.26
CA GLY A 157 13.73 -4.84 -6.82
C GLY A 157 13.49 -4.36 -5.39
N ARG A 158 14.33 -3.42 -4.96
CA ARG A 158 14.37 -2.85 -3.60
C ARG A 158 13.04 -2.27 -3.13
N TYR A 159 12.23 -1.84 -4.10
CA TYR A 159 10.97 -1.14 -3.88
C TYR A 159 9.76 -1.93 -4.38
N GLN A 160 9.94 -3.25 -4.66
CA GLN A 160 8.88 -4.19 -5.03
C GLN A 160 7.95 -3.68 -6.13
N PHE A 161 8.52 -3.25 -7.26
CA PHE A 161 7.76 -2.71 -8.38
C PHE A 161 6.91 -3.81 -9.05
N ILE A 162 5.60 -3.59 -9.14
CA ILE A 162 4.68 -4.45 -9.90
C ILE A 162 4.75 -4.14 -11.41
N PRO A 163 4.38 -5.08 -12.30
CA PRO A 163 4.61 -4.98 -13.75
C PRO A 163 4.14 -3.70 -14.41
N ALA A 164 2.88 -3.33 -14.18
CA ALA A 164 2.27 -2.19 -14.86
C ALA A 164 2.88 -0.85 -14.38
N THR A 165 3.11 -0.74 -13.07
CA THR A 165 3.83 0.38 -12.46
C THR A 165 5.26 0.48 -13.00
N LEU A 166 6.01 -0.61 -13.05
CA LEU A 166 7.36 -0.62 -13.62
C LEU A 166 7.34 -0.12 -15.07
N LYS A 167 6.40 -0.61 -15.89
CA LYS A 167 6.24 -0.18 -17.28
C LYS A 167 5.91 1.30 -17.39
N ARG A 168 5.06 1.84 -16.51
CA ARG A 168 4.68 3.26 -16.48
C ARG A 168 5.87 4.14 -16.08
N LEU A 169 6.57 3.77 -15.01
CA LEU A 169 7.70 4.54 -14.49
C LEU A 169 8.89 4.54 -15.45
N VAL A 170 9.22 3.39 -16.07
CA VAL A 170 10.28 3.30 -17.09
C VAL A 170 10.02 4.26 -18.25
N ARG A 171 8.77 4.32 -18.75
CA ARG A 171 8.39 5.30 -19.78
C ARG A 171 8.51 6.73 -19.27
N HIS A 172 8.08 6.99 -18.04
CA HIS A 172 8.10 8.32 -17.45
C HIS A 172 9.52 8.88 -17.33
N VAL A 173 10.50 8.05 -16.96
CA VAL A 173 11.91 8.46 -16.81
C VAL A 173 12.75 8.30 -18.07
N ASP A 174 12.10 8.03 -19.21
CA ASP A 174 12.72 7.77 -20.52
C ASP A 174 13.82 6.69 -20.48
N ALA A 175 13.60 5.65 -19.67
CA ALA A 175 14.48 4.48 -19.65
C ALA A 175 14.12 3.51 -20.78
N LYS A 176 15.14 2.87 -21.34
CA LYS A 176 15.03 1.94 -22.45
C LYS A 176 15.00 0.51 -21.97
N ARG A 177 14.45 -0.39 -22.80
CA ARG A 177 14.51 -1.84 -22.55
C ARG A 177 15.96 -2.35 -22.41
N THR A 178 16.93 -1.69 -23.04
CA THR A 178 18.36 -2.04 -22.97
C THR A 178 19.04 -1.56 -21.70
N ASP A 179 18.41 -0.67 -20.93
CA ASP A 179 19.02 -0.12 -19.73
C ASP A 179 19.03 -1.18 -18.62
N VAL A 180 20.15 -1.27 -17.91
CA VAL A 180 20.30 -2.15 -16.75
C VAL A 180 19.42 -1.62 -15.60
N PHE A 181 18.70 -2.52 -14.95
CA PHE A 181 17.88 -2.29 -13.75
C PHE A 181 18.74 -2.11 -12.49
N SER A 182 19.76 -1.27 -12.65
CA SER A 182 20.75 -0.91 -11.66
C SER A 182 20.11 -0.27 -10.43
N PRO A 183 20.81 -0.27 -9.27
CA PRO A 183 20.38 0.46 -8.08
C PRO A 183 19.96 1.91 -8.37
N LYS A 184 20.74 2.61 -9.19
CA LYS A 184 20.44 4.00 -9.60
C LYS A 184 19.13 4.12 -10.38
N LEU A 185 18.83 3.17 -11.27
CA LEU A 185 17.56 3.18 -11.99
C LEU A 185 16.40 2.90 -11.03
N GLN A 186 16.53 1.91 -10.15
CA GLN A 186 15.52 1.60 -9.13
C GLN A 186 15.23 2.80 -8.23
N ASP A 187 16.26 3.48 -7.72
CA ASP A 187 16.11 4.69 -6.89
C ASP A 187 15.38 5.80 -7.64
N ARG A 188 15.70 6.01 -8.92
CA ARG A 188 15.04 7.03 -9.75
C ARG A 188 13.55 6.72 -9.96
N LEU A 189 13.20 5.46 -10.17
CA LEU A 189 11.80 5.02 -10.30
C LEU A 189 11.05 5.16 -8.96
N ALA A 190 11.69 4.80 -7.85
CA ALA A 190 11.11 4.96 -6.52
C ALA A 190 10.92 6.42 -6.12
N HIS A 191 11.86 7.30 -6.49
CA HIS A 191 11.71 8.75 -6.28
C HIS A 191 10.45 9.27 -6.96
N GLN A 192 10.17 8.80 -8.18
CA GLN A 192 8.94 9.18 -8.88
C GLN A 192 7.68 8.73 -8.11
N LEU A 193 7.68 7.53 -7.52
CA LEU A 193 6.57 7.08 -6.66
C LEU A 193 6.41 7.93 -5.40
N LEU A 194 7.51 8.43 -4.81
CA LEU A 194 7.44 9.36 -3.68
C LEU A 194 6.77 10.68 -4.07
N GLU A 195 7.09 11.22 -5.26
CA GLU A 195 6.41 12.40 -5.79
C GLU A 195 4.92 12.14 -6.02
N GLU A 196 4.58 10.97 -6.57
CA GLU A 196 3.19 10.53 -6.75
C GLU A 196 2.46 10.25 -5.42
N ALA A 197 3.16 10.01 -4.32
CA ALA A 197 2.57 9.95 -2.99
C ALA A 197 2.36 11.34 -2.35
N GLY A 198 2.93 12.39 -2.95
CA GLY A 198 2.82 13.77 -2.48
C GLY A 198 4.04 14.28 -1.71
N LEU A 199 5.24 13.76 -1.95
CA LEU A 199 6.48 14.20 -1.29
C LEU A 199 6.65 15.73 -1.35
N SER A 200 6.55 16.32 -2.55
CA SER A 200 6.64 17.78 -2.72
C SER A 200 5.58 18.55 -1.93
N ALA A 201 4.32 18.06 -1.91
CA ALA A 201 3.24 18.71 -1.17
C ALA A 201 3.46 18.63 0.35
N MET A 202 3.93 17.50 0.86
CA MET A 202 4.26 17.32 2.27
C MET A 202 5.43 18.23 2.69
N MET A 203 6.47 18.30 1.86
CA MET A 203 7.61 19.19 2.08
C MET A 203 7.22 20.67 2.06
N ALA A 204 6.25 21.04 1.23
CA ALA A 204 5.67 22.39 1.17
C ALA A 204 4.70 22.70 2.32
N LYS A 205 4.38 21.72 3.18
CA LYS A 205 3.34 21.79 4.24
C LYS A 205 1.90 21.93 3.72
N ASP A 206 1.68 21.62 2.44
CA ASP A 206 0.35 21.55 1.80
C ASP A 206 -0.33 20.18 1.99
N MET A 207 0.37 19.25 2.64
CA MET A 207 -0.12 17.93 3.02
C MET A 207 0.42 17.57 4.40
N SER A 208 -0.42 16.97 5.24
CA SER A 208 0.02 16.48 6.55
C SER A 208 0.98 15.28 6.40
N ARG A 209 1.87 15.08 7.37
CA ARG A 209 2.75 13.90 7.41
C ARG A 209 1.94 12.60 7.44
N THR A 210 0.84 12.58 8.17
CA THR A 210 -0.06 11.42 8.28
C THR A 210 -0.71 11.07 6.94
N ASP A 211 -1.17 12.07 6.17
CA ASP A 211 -1.75 11.82 4.84
C ASP A 211 -0.70 11.29 3.87
N PHE A 212 0.51 11.88 3.90
CA PHE A 212 1.64 11.39 3.11
C PHE A 212 1.97 9.93 3.45
N MET A 213 2.07 9.58 4.73
CA MET A 213 2.31 8.22 5.20
C MET A 213 1.24 7.23 4.74
N ASN A 214 -0.04 7.61 4.79
CA ASN A 214 -1.12 6.78 4.28
C ASN A 214 -1.06 6.62 2.75
N ASN A 215 -0.62 7.65 2.02
CA ASN A 215 -0.38 7.52 0.58
C ASN A 215 0.81 6.60 0.28
N LEU A 216 1.89 6.65 1.06
CA LEU A 216 2.99 5.70 0.95
C LEU A 216 2.50 4.25 1.16
N ALA A 217 1.63 4.01 2.14
CA ALA A 217 1.06 2.68 2.43
C ALA A 217 0.13 2.15 1.33
N LYS A 218 -0.38 3.01 0.44
CA LYS A 218 -1.10 2.60 -0.77
C LYS A 218 -0.15 2.17 -1.90
N ILE A 219 1.11 2.56 -1.87
CA ILE A 219 2.10 2.16 -2.87
C ILE A 219 2.84 0.90 -2.41
N TRP A 220 3.27 0.88 -1.14
CA TRP A 220 4.12 -0.14 -0.54
C TRP A 220 3.36 -0.94 0.52
N ALA A 221 3.09 -2.21 0.23
CA ALA A 221 2.21 -3.05 1.03
C ALA A 221 2.78 -3.42 2.40
N GLY A 222 4.11 -3.36 2.58
CA GLY A 222 4.79 -3.55 3.86
C GLY A 222 4.61 -2.38 4.83
N LEU A 223 4.20 -1.20 4.36
CA LEU A 223 3.96 -0.04 5.23
C LEU A 223 2.57 -0.10 5.88
N PRO A 224 2.45 0.30 7.16
CA PRO A 224 1.16 0.41 7.83
C PRO A 224 0.43 1.71 7.43
N THR A 225 -0.90 1.62 7.34
CA THR A 225 -1.81 2.77 7.40
C THR A 225 -1.98 3.24 8.84
N SER A 226 -2.66 4.36 9.06
CA SER A 226 -3.00 4.86 10.41
C SER A 226 -3.82 3.88 11.25
N SER A 227 -4.45 2.87 10.64
CA SER A 227 -5.10 1.76 11.35
C SER A 227 -4.12 0.73 11.94
N GLY A 228 -2.83 0.83 11.62
CA GLY A 228 -1.80 -0.15 11.95
C GLY A 228 -1.72 -1.34 11.00
N LYS A 229 -2.66 -1.48 10.05
CA LYS A 229 -2.66 -2.54 9.03
C LYS A 229 -2.10 -2.04 7.70
N SER A 230 -1.56 -2.97 6.90
CA SER A 230 -1.30 -2.70 5.47
C SER A 230 -2.59 -2.28 4.77
N TYR A 231 -2.49 -1.38 3.79
CA TYR A 231 -3.62 -1.05 2.93
C TYR A 231 -4.16 -2.31 2.23
N TYR A 232 -3.28 -3.24 1.88
CA TYR A 232 -3.60 -4.50 1.20
C TYR A 232 -3.76 -5.67 2.17
N HIS A 233 -4.03 -5.43 3.44
CA HIS A 233 -4.14 -6.49 4.44
C HIS A 233 -5.20 -7.53 4.06
N GLY A 234 -4.83 -8.81 4.09
CA GLY A 234 -5.71 -9.92 3.72
C GLY A 234 -5.65 -10.32 2.24
N TYR A 235 -5.01 -9.52 1.38
CA TYR A 235 -4.81 -9.86 -0.03
C TYR A 235 -3.43 -10.46 -0.26
N ALA A 236 -3.36 -11.64 -0.89
CA ALA A 236 -2.12 -12.32 -1.27
C ALA A 236 -1.05 -12.41 -0.15
N GLY A 237 -1.49 -12.52 1.11
CA GLY A 237 -0.59 -12.58 2.28
C GLY A 237 0.03 -11.25 2.69
N ASN A 238 -0.37 -10.13 2.10
CA ASN A 238 0.15 -8.81 2.45
C ASN A 238 -0.18 -8.43 3.89
N ARG A 239 0.83 -7.88 4.57
CA ARG A 239 0.75 -7.40 5.95
C ARG A 239 1.79 -6.31 6.17
N ALA A 240 1.50 -5.41 7.11
CA ALA A 240 2.49 -4.42 7.52
C ALA A 240 3.64 -5.14 8.22
N THR A 241 4.88 -4.76 7.88
CA THR A 241 6.10 -5.32 8.46
C THR A 241 6.62 -4.49 9.64
N MET A 242 6.03 -3.32 9.87
CA MET A 242 6.27 -2.46 11.03
C MET A 242 4.97 -1.89 11.59
N THR A 243 5.00 -1.42 12.84
CA THR A 243 3.85 -0.76 13.47
C THR A 243 3.70 0.69 12.99
N TRP A 244 2.49 1.24 13.05
CA TRP A 244 2.25 2.65 12.77
C TRP A 244 3.09 3.57 13.67
N ALA A 245 3.21 3.24 14.96
CA ALA A 245 4.00 4.01 15.91
C ALA A 245 5.49 4.06 15.53
N HIS A 246 6.06 2.93 15.09
CA HIS A 246 7.44 2.91 14.59
C HIS A 246 7.56 3.74 13.30
N PHE A 247 6.61 3.60 12.38
CA PHE A 247 6.62 4.33 11.13
C PHE A 247 6.54 5.86 11.35
N ASP A 248 5.61 6.35 12.18
CA ASP A 248 5.51 7.77 12.50
C ASP A 248 6.76 8.31 13.21
N THR A 249 7.35 7.52 14.11
CA THR A 249 8.61 7.90 14.79
C THR A 249 9.74 8.11 13.80
N GLU A 250 9.94 7.19 12.85
CA GLU A 250 10.96 7.33 11.82
C GLU A 250 10.65 8.50 10.87
N MET A 251 9.39 8.65 10.47
CA MET A 251 8.95 9.76 9.62
C MET A 251 9.16 11.12 10.28
N ALA A 252 8.94 11.24 11.60
CA ALA A 252 9.22 12.45 12.36
C ALA A 252 10.72 12.77 12.45
N ARG A 253 11.59 11.75 12.49
CA ARG A 253 13.06 11.93 12.44
C ARG A 253 13.54 12.35 11.05
N ILE A 254 12.92 11.83 10.00
CA ILE A 254 13.28 12.12 8.61
C ILE A 254 12.82 13.53 8.21
N PHE A 255 11.59 13.88 8.58
CA PHE A 255 10.97 15.17 8.30
C PHE A 255 10.60 15.86 9.62
N PRO A 256 11.59 16.47 10.31
CA PRO A 256 11.31 17.26 11.49
C PRO A 256 10.40 18.42 11.08
N GLY A 257 9.20 18.41 11.65
CA GLY A 257 8.12 19.34 11.34
C GLY A 257 7.93 20.36 12.43
#